data_AF-A0A5S3R7V3-F1
#
_entry.id   AF-A0A5S3R7V3-F1
#
_cell.length_a   1.000
_cell.length_b   1.000
_cell.length_c   1.000
_cell.angle_alpha   90.00
_cell.angle_beta   90.00
_cell.angle_gamma   90.00
#
_symmetry.space_group_name_H-M   'P 1'
#
loop_
_entity.id
_entity.type
_entity.pdbx_description
1 polymer ?
#
loop_
_entity_poly.entity_id
_entity_poly.type
_entity_poly.pdbx_seq_one_letter_code
_entity_poly.pdbx_strand_id
1 'polypeptide(L)'
;MEKANVNMAPNSNMDVVIDWENNPLEEGDYRLELQASNEKDEWKWEKVFTIGEEAKDFNKEAVELETNNNRKAWYIAGISVLIIIILILLVYIWRLKRTGK
;
A
#
# COMPACT_ATOMS: atom_id res chain seq x y z
N MET A 1 -4.43 -7.08 -14.04
CA MET A 1 -5.89 -7.18 -14.25
C MET A 1 -6.16 -8.30 -15.24
N GLU A 2 -6.70 -9.41 -14.77
CA GLU A 2 -7.15 -10.51 -15.62
C GLU A 2 -8.31 -10.02 -16.49
N LYS A 3 -8.28 -10.24 -17.81
CA LYS A 3 -9.40 -9.92 -18.69
C LYS A 3 -10.55 -10.85 -18.35
N ALA A 4 -11.39 -10.43 -17.40
CA ALA A 4 -12.63 -11.13 -17.10
C ALA A 4 -13.49 -11.11 -18.38
N ASN A 5 -13.70 -12.27 -18.98
CA ASN A 5 -14.58 -12.43 -20.13
C ASN A 5 -16.03 -12.41 -19.59
N VAL A 6 -16.50 -11.21 -19.24
CA VAL A 6 -17.80 -11.02 -18.58
C VAL A 6 -18.90 -10.95 -19.63
N ASN A 7 -19.90 -11.83 -19.50
CA ASN A 7 -21.10 -11.77 -20.33
C ASN A 7 -22.12 -10.82 -19.69
N MET A 8 -22.49 -9.77 -20.41
CA MET A 8 -23.53 -8.82 -19.99
C MET A 8 -24.83 -9.02 -20.79
N ALA A 9 -25.97 -8.85 -20.12
CA ALA A 9 -27.24 -8.75 -20.81
C ALA A 9 -27.42 -7.34 -21.45
N PRO A 10 -28.11 -7.22 -22.60
CA PRO A 10 -28.15 -6.01 -23.43
C PRO A 10 -28.85 -4.78 -22.83
N ASN A 11 -29.43 -4.88 -21.63
CA ASN A 11 -29.99 -3.74 -20.88
C ASN A 11 -29.79 -3.93 -19.36
N SER A 12 -28.60 -4.40 -18.98
CA SER A 12 -28.23 -4.59 -17.57
C SER A 12 -27.16 -3.60 -17.17
N ASN A 13 -27.20 -3.21 -15.89
CA ASN A 13 -26.07 -2.60 -15.22
C ASN A 13 -25.06 -3.68 -14.79
N MET A 14 -23.82 -3.26 -14.56
CA MET A 14 -22.79 -4.04 -13.89
C MET A 14 -22.07 -3.14 -12.91
N ASP A 15 -21.97 -3.65 -11.69
CA ASP A 15 -21.17 -3.02 -10.67
C ASP A 15 -19.71 -3.44 -10.87
N VAL A 16 -18.86 -2.46 -11.18
CA VAL A 16 -17.41 -2.66 -11.35
C VAL A 16 -16.72 -2.08 -10.14
N VAL A 17 -15.96 -2.93 -9.44
CA VAL A 17 -15.07 -2.48 -8.36
C VAL A 17 -13.75 -2.06 -9.02
N ILE A 18 -13.37 -0.81 -8.80
CA ILE A 18 -12.06 -0.29 -9.21
C ILE A 18 -11.14 -0.45 -8.00
N ASP A 19 -10.15 -1.32 -8.14
CA ASP A 19 -9.08 -1.44 -7.16
C ASP A 19 -8.10 -0.27 -7.33
N TRP A 20 -7.77 0.39 -6.23
CA TRP A 20 -6.86 1.52 -6.17
C TRP A 20 -5.42 1.13 -5.86
N GLU A 21 -5.09 -0.16 -5.96
CA GLU A 21 -3.74 -0.73 -5.77
C GLU A 21 -3.12 -0.32 -4.42
N ASN A 22 -3.93 -0.24 -3.36
CA ASN A 22 -3.54 0.19 -2.02
C ASN A 22 -2.95 1.62 -1.93
N ASN A 23 -3.26 2.48 -2.90
CA ASN A 23 -2.96 3.90 -2.80
C ASN A 23 -4.05 4.64 -2.02
N PRO A 24 -3.67 5.63 -1.19
CA PRO A 24 -4.65 6.45 -0.48
C PRO A 24 -5.51 7.23 -1.48
N LEU A 25 -6.81 7.26 -1.22
CA LEU A 25 -7.75 8.13 -1.93
C LEU A 25 -7.49 9.59 -1.51
N GLU A 26 -7.12 10.44 -2.46
CA GLU A 26 -6.93 11.86 -2.20
C GLU A 26 -8.22 12.64 -2.51
N GLU A 27 -8.40 13.77 -1.83
CA GLU A 27 -9.49 14.71 -2.13
C GLU A 27 -9.18 15.42 -3.45
N GLY A 28 -10.15 15.49 -4.37
CA GLY A 28 -9.91 16.10 -5.67
C GLY A 28 -10.94 15.75 -6.74
N ASP A 29 -10.70 16.31 -7.93
CA ASP A 29 -11.52 16.08 -9.11
C ASP A 29 -10.93 14.94 -9.96
N TYR A 30 -11.75 13.93 -10.23
CA TYR A 30 -11.36 12.73 -10.94
C TYR A 30 -12.21 12.53 -12.20
N ARG A 31 -11.60 11.89 -13.20
CA ARG A 31 -12.24 11.51 -14.47
C ARG A 31 -12.12 10.00 -14.63
N LEU A 32 -13.26 9.32 -14.64
CA LEU A 32 -13.35 7.90 -14.96
C LEU A 32 -13.53 7.74 -16.47
N GLU A 33 -12.61 7.02 -17.09
CA GLU A 33 -12.69 6.60 -18.49
C GLU A 33 -12.80 5.08 -18.57
N LEU A 34 -13.91 4.60 -19.10
CA LEU A 34 -14.20 3.19 -19.28
C LEU A 34 -14.38 2.91 -20.76
N GLN A 35 -13.57 2.00 -21.29
CA GLN A 35 -13.74 1.47 -22.63
C GLN A 35 -14.09 -0.02 -22.53
N ALA A 36 -15.27 -0.40 -23.02
CA ALA A 36 -15.66 -1.79 -23.20
C ALA A 36 -15.79 -2.10 -24.68
N SER A 37 -15.40 -3.31 -25.08
CA SER A 37 -15.54 -3.76 -26.46
C SER A 37 -15.93 -5.23 -26.50
N ASN A 38 -16.70 -5.59 -27.52
CA ASN A 38 -16.93 -6.98 -27.92
C ASN A 38 -16.59 -7.14 -29.42
N GLU A 39 -16.90 -8.29 -30.03
CA GLU A 39 -16.58 -8.54 -31.45
C GLU A 39 -17.30 -7.61 -32.45
N LYS A 40 -18.35 -6.90 -32.02
CA LYS A 40 -19.25 -6.12 -32.88
C LYS A 40 -19.34 -4.64 -32.52
N ASP A 41 -19.16 -4.30 -31.25
CA ASP A 41 -19.50 -3.01 -30.68
C ASP A 41 -18.39 -2.53 -29.72
N GLU A 42 -18.20 -1.22 -29.68
CA GLU A 42 -17.34 -0.53 -28.70
C GLU A 42 -18.14 0.53 -27.97
N TRP A 43 -17.96 0.59 -26.65
CA TRP A 43 -18.56 1.58 -25.78
C TRP A 43 -17.47 2.35 -25.04
N LYS A 44 -17.64 3.67 -24.99
CA LYS A 44 -16.77 4.57 -24.24
C LYS A 44 -17.64 5.38 -23.28
N TRP A 45 -17.33 5.28 -22.00
CA TRP A 45 -17.97 6.06 -20.96
C TRP A 45 -16.95 6.95 -20.30
N GLU A 46 -17.37 8.18 -20.10
CA GLU A 46 -16.60 9.18 -19.38
C GLU A 46 -17.49 9.76 -18.29
N LYS A 47 -16.98 9.79 -17.06
CA LYS A 47 -17.68 10.38 -15.92
C LYS A 47 -16.71 11.18 -15.07
N VAL A 48 -17.00 12.46 -14.88
CA VAL A 48 -16.28 13.32 -13.94
C VAL A 48 -16.99 13.26 -12.59
N PHE A 49 -16.20 13.12 -11.52
CA PHE A 49 -16.69 13.09 -10.15
C PHE A 49 -15.65 13.69 -9.21
N THR A 50 -16.12 14.29 -8.12
CA THR A 50 -15.25 14.87 -7.09
C THR A 50 -15.30 13.97 -5.87
N ILE A 51 -14.13 13.66 -5.31
CA ILE A 51 -13.99 12.98 -4.02
C ILE A 51 -13.75 14.06 -2.96
N GLY A 52 -14.67 14.17 -2.01
CA GLY A 52 -14.58 15.13 -0.90
C GLY A 52 -13.82 14.59 0.30
N GLU A 53 -14.10 15.16 1.49
CA GLU A 53 -13.42 14.78 2.73
C GLU A 53 -13.69 13.33 3.15
N GLU A 54 -14.72 12.68 2.59
CA GLU A 54 -15.04 11.27 2.80
C GLU A 54 -13.88 10.33 2.41
N ALA A 55 -12.96 10.76 1.54
CA ALA A 55 -11.72 10.05 1.24
C ALA A 55 -10.91 9.72 2.50
N LYS A 56 -10.89 10.64 3.48
CA LYS A 56 -10.14 10.46 4.73
C LYS A 56 -10.72 9.34 5.58
N ASP A 57 -12.03 9.17 5.57
CA ASP A 57 -12.70 8.13 6.35
C ASP A 57 -12.59 6.77 5.64
N PHE A 58 -12.70 6.72 4.31
CA PHE A 58 -12.41 5.50 3.54
C PHE A 58 -10.96 5.03 3.68
N ASN A 59 -10.01 5.96 3.69
CA ASN A 59 -8.60 5.62 3.92
C ASN A 59 -8.34 5.08 5.35
N LYS A 60 -9.06 5.56 6.37
CA LYS A 60 -8.91 5.02 7.73
C LYS A 60 -9.43 3.60 7.87
N GLU A 61 -10.50 3.26 7.14
CA GLU A 61 -11.07 1.91 7.14
C GLU A 61 -10.30 0.93 6.25
N ALA A 62 -9.49 1.44 5.31
CA ALA A 62 -8.65 0.64 4.44
C ALA A 62 -7.50 -0.03 5.22
N VAL A 63 -7.73 -1.29 5.61
CA VAL A 63 -6.80 -2.16 6.36
C VAL A 63 -5.46 -2.37 5.66
N GLU A 64 -5.42 -2.17 4.34
CA GLU A 64 -4.26 -2.44 3.48
C GLU A 64 -3.47 -1.20 3.02
N LEU A 65 -3.85 0.02 3.41
CA LEU A 65 -2.95 1.15 3.19
C LEU A 65 -1.65 0.83 3.89
N GLU A 66 -0.55 0.78 3.11
CA GLU A 66 0.78 0.54 3.65
C GLU A 66 1.12 1.66 4.63
N THR A 67 0.71 1.49 5.89
CA THR A 67 1.13 2.37 6.96
C THR A 67 2.63 2.21 7.00
N ASN A 68 3.33 3.27 6.58
CA ASN A 68 4.77 3.36 6.54
C ASN A 68 5.33 2.63 7.74
N ASN A 69 5.96 1.48 7.46
CA ASN A 69 6.17 0.38 8.39
C ASN A 69 7.24 0.78 9.42
N ASN A 70 6.87 1.66 10.34
CA ASN A 70 7.58 2.12 11.51
C ASN A 70 7.99 0.96 12.43
N ARG A 71 7.41 -0.25 12.27
CA ARG A 71 7.96 -1.48 12.87
C ARG A 71 9.34 -1.84 12.31
N LYS A 72 9.61 -1.68 11.01
CA LYS A 72 10.94 -1.92 10.42
C LYS A 72 11.99 -0.99 11.06
N ALA A 73 11.65 0.29 11.26
CA ALA A 73 12.52 1.25 11.94
C ALA A 73 12.81 0.83 13.40
N TRP A 74 11.79 0.37 14.14
CA TRP A 74 11.96 -0.15 15.50
C TRP A 74 12.81 -1.44 15.56
N TYR A 75 12.67 -2.34 14.60
CA TYR A 75 13.52 -3.54 14.49
C TYR A 75 14.98 -3.18 14.25
N ILE A 76 15.25 -2.23 13.34
CA ILE A 76 16.61 -1.75 13.05
C ILE A 76 17.23 -1.08 14.28
N ALA A 77 16.46 -0.24 14.99
CA ALA A 77 16.90 0.39 16.23
C ALA A 77 17.24 -0.66 17.30
N GLY A 78 16.40 -1.68 17.49
CA GLY A 78 16.64 -2.76 18.44
C GLY A 78 17.92 -3.57 18.13
N ILE A 79 18.16 -3.90 16.87
CA ILE A 79 19.37 -4.62 16.44
C ILE A 79 20.63 -3.77 16.66
N SER A 80 20.55 -2.46 16.39
CA SER A 80 21.68 -1.53 16.60
C SER A 80 22.13 -1.49 18.06
N VAL A 81 21.18 -1.44 19.01
CA VAL A 81 21.47 -1.45 20.46
C VAL A 81 22.14 -2.76 20.88
N LEU A 82 21.67 -3.90 20.36
CA LEU A 82 22.23 -5.21 20.66
C LEU A 82 23.70 -5.33 20.22
N ILE A 83 24.04 -4.81 19.04
CA ILE A 83 25.42 -4.80 18.51
C ILE A 83 26.34 -3.95 19.40
N ILE A 84 25.87 -2.80 19.87
CA ILE A 84 26.65 -1.93 20.77
C ILE A 84 26.97 -2.64 22.08
N ILE A 85 26.01 -3.35 22.67
CA ILE A 85 26.22 -4.13 23.90
C ILE A 85 27.28 -5.21 23.69
N ILE A 86 27.22 -5.93 22.56
CA ILE A 86 28.19 -6.98 22.22
C ILE A 86 29.60 -6.37 22.07
N LEU A 87 29.73 -5.22 21.41
CA LEU A 87 31.02 -4.54 21.25
C LEU A 87 31.59 -4.10 22.60
N ILE A 88 30.77 -3.57 23.50
CA ILE A 88 31.19 -3.19 24.86
C ILE A 88 31.69 -4.40 25.63
N LEU A 89 30.97 -5.52 25.57
CA LEU A 89 31.37 -6.77 26.23
C LEU A 89 32.69 -7.31 25.67
N LEU A 90 32.86 -7.30 24.35
CA LEU A 90 34.10 -7.73 23.70
C LEU A 90 35.28 -6.86 24.15
N VAL A 91 35.13 -5.53 24.16
CA VAL A 91 36.17 -4.60 24.63
C VAL A 91 36.50 -4.83 26.10
N TYR A 92 35.48 -5.05 26.94
CA TYR A 92 35.65 -5.33 28.36
C TYR A 92 36.47 -6.60 28.60
N ILE A 93 36.12 -7.70 27.92
CA ILE A 93 36.84 -8.98 28.01
C ILE A 93 38.27 -8.83 27.48
N TRP A 94 38.47 -8.07 26.40
CA TRP A 94 39.79 -7.85 25.81
C TRP A 94 40.71 -7.05 26.73
N ARG A 95 40.18 -6.05 27.45
CA ARG A 95 40.93 -5.31 28.47
C ARG A 95 41.28 -6.20 29.66
N LEU A 96 40.34 -7.00 30.16
CA LEU A 96 40.59 -7.91 31.28
C LEU A 96 41.71 -8.92 30.97
N LYS A 97 41.72 -9.46 29.74
CA LYS A 97 42.79 -10.36 29.27
C LYS A 97 44.16 -9.68 29.13
N ARG A 98 44.21 -8.36 28.90
CA ARG A 98 45.47 -7.60 28.79
C ARG A 98 46.07 -7.21 30.14
N THR A 99 45.24 -7.02 31.17
CA THR A 99 45.69 -6.66 32.53
C THR A 99 46.08 -7.90 33.36
N GLY A 100 45.72 -9.11 32.91
CA GLY A 100 46.11 -10.37 33.53
C GLY A 100 47.45 -10.98 33.05
N LYS A 101 48.30 -10.19 32.38
CA LYS A 101 49.70 -10.52 32.05
C LYS A 101 50.58 -9.43 32.63
#